data_AF-I1BRR2-F1
#
_entry.id   AF-I1BRR2-F1
#
_cell.length_a   1.000
_cell.length_b   1.000
_cell.length_c   1.000
_cell.angle_alpha   90.00
_cell.angle_beta   90.00
_cell.angle_gamma   90.00
#
_symmetry.space_group_name_H-M   'P 1'
#
loop_
_entity.id
_entity.type
_entity.pdbx_description
1 polymer ?
#
loop_
_entity_poly.entity_id
_entity_poly.type
_entity_poly.pdbx_seq_one_letter_code
_entity_poly.pdbx_strand_id
1 'polypeptide(L)'
;MSGGRTAPPKSITEFSQYLAHEKAKTIPIEPYQLGNSLRVWIIQFEQQATVHGIEDFNIVATQLSRYLPVVIQQWIPTLPVNVRTNYSLLREALLNRFAMAEEEENRILLRQLKQSMKYTSFERANSVQSYGNTDITVDPIYW
;
A
#
# COMPACT_ATOMS: atom_id res chain seq x y z
N MET A 1 28.08 -25.31 -0.52
CA MET A 1 26.95 -24.65 0.19
C MET A 1 27.56 -23.75 1.25
N SER A 2 27.82 -22.48 0.91
CA SER A 2 28.51 -21.54 1.81
C SER A 2 27.47 -20.72 2.57
N GLY A 3 27.21 -21.11 3.81
CA GLY A 3 26.45 -20.29 4.76
C GLY A 3 27.28 -19.09 5.18
N GLY A 4 26.98 -17.91 4.63
CA GLY A 4 27.59 -16.65 5.03
C GLY A 4 27.11 -16.28 6.45
N ARG A 5 27.87 -16.66 7.47
CA ARG A 5 27.71 -16.13 8.82
C ARG A 5 28.25 -14.70 8.81
N THR A 6 27.36 -13.72 8.91
CA THR A 6 27.71 -12.31 9.10
C THR A 6 28.39 -12.14 10.46
N ALA A 7 29.60 -11.56 10.45
CA ALA A 7 30.35 -11.24 11.66
C ALA A 7 29.55 -10.26 12.57
N PRO A 8 29.73 -10.32 13.90
CA PRO A 8 29.06 -9.39 14.80
C PRO A 8 29.49 -7.94 14.53
N PRO A 9 28.58 -6.97 14.64
CA PRO A 9 28.87 -5.56 14.37
C PRO A 9 29.90 -5.02 15.37
N LYS A 10 30.91 -4.30 14.85
CA LYS A 10 32.08 -3.80 15.59
C LYS A 10 31.83 -2.46 16.29
N SER A 11 30.70 -1.81 16.02
CA SER A 11 30.30 -0.54 16.65
C SER A 11 28.78 -0.40 16.77
N ILE A 12 28.32 0.48 17.68
CA ILE A 12 26.89 0.82 17.86
C ILE A 12 26.27 1.30 16.53
N THR A 13 27.04 2.01 15.72
CA THR A 13 26.62 2.51 14.40
C THR A 13 26.38 1.38 13.39
N GLU A 14 27.26 0.37 13.35
CA GLU A 14 27.08 -0.80 12.48
C GLU A 14 25.88 -1.66 12.92
N PHE A 15 25.64 -1.78 14.22
CA PHE A 15 24.48 -2.50 14.75
C PHE A 15 23.17 -1.79 14.38
N SER A 16 23.10 -0.46 14.50
CA SER A 16 21.93 0.32 14.09
C SER A 16 21.65 0.21 12.59
N GLN A 17 22.69 0.23 11.74
CA GLN A 17 22.53 0.00 10.30
C GLN A 17 22.04 -1.42 9.99
N TYR A 18 22.58 -2.43 10.66
CA TYR A 18 22.08 -3.80 10.53
C TYR A 18 20.60 -3.92 10.91
N LEU A 19 20.20 -3.32 12.04
CA LEU A 19 18.79 -3.30 12.45
C LEU A 19 17.90 -2.56 11.44
N ALA A 20 18.36 -1.45 10.86
CA ALA A 20 17.62 -0.75 9.82
C ALA A 20 17.42 -1.64 8.57
N HIS A 21 18.46 -2.37 8.16
CA HIS A 21 18.38 -3.33 7.07
C HIS A 21 17.44 -4.50 7.36
N GLU A 22 17.45 -5.05 8.59
CA GLU A 22 16.55 -6.13 8.98
C GLU A 22 15.09 -5.65 9.00
N LYS A 23 14.83 -4.47 9.58
CA LYS A 23 13.49 -3.85 9.61
C LYS A 23 12.94 -3.59 8.21
N ALA A 24 13.78 -3.12 7.29
CA ALA A 24 13.40 -2.89 5.90
C ALA A 24 12.95 -4.16 5.16
N LYS A 25 13.30 -5.35 5.65
CA LYS A 25 12.85 -6.63 5.07
C LYS A 25 11.47 -7.06 5.55
N THR A 26 10.98 -6.51 6.67
CA THR A 26 9.78 -6.99 7.37
C THR A 26 8.75 -5.89 7.56
N ILE A 27 8.63 -4.97 6.60
CA ILE A 27 7.55 -4.00 6.59
C ILE A 27 6.24 -4.76 6.36
N PRO A 28 5.25 -4.72 7.28
CA PRO A 28 4.01 -5.47 7.19
C PRO A 28 3.05 -4.74 6.27
N ILE A 29 3.28 -4.88 4.97
CA ILE A 29 2.43 -4.31 3.92
C ILE A 29 2.10 -5.38 2.89
N GLU A 30 0.87 -5.32 2.39
CA GLU A 30 0.43 -6.17 1.29
C GLU A 30 1.25 -5.90 0.03
N PRO A 31 1.73 -6.94 -0.68
CA PRO A 31 2.40 -6.77 -1.95
C PRO A 31 1.54 -6.00 -2.96
N TYR A 32 2.17 -5.14 -3.76
CA TYR A 32 1.49 -4.41 -4.81
C TYR A 32 0.88 -5.39 -5.82
N GLN A 33 -0.38 -5.13 -6.20
CA GLN A 33 -1.10 -5.89 -7.22
C GLN A 33 -1.26 -5.06 -8.49
N LEU A 34 -0.99 -5.67 -9.65
CA LEU A 34 -1.19 -5.02 -10.95
C LEU A 34 -2.67 -4.65 -11.11
N GLY A 35 -2.93 -3.39 -11.49
CA GLY A 35 -4.28 -2.84 -11.61
C GLY A 35 -4.68 -1.91 -10.46
N ASN A 36 -4.01 -2.01 -9.32
CA ASN A 36 -4.18 -1.04 -8.23
C ASN A 36 -3.35 0.23 -8.52
N SER A 37 -3.73 1.33 -7.86
CA SER A 37 -2.95 2.58 -7.90
C SER A 37 -1.56 2.36 -7.31
N LEU A 38 -0.54 2.44 -8.16
CA LEU A 38 0.86 2.38 -7.70
C LEU A 38 1.22 3.59 -6.84
N ARG A 39 0.64 4.78 -7.13
CA ARG A 39 0.86 5.99 -6.31
C ARG A 39 0.36 5.81 -4.89
N VAL A 40 -0.87 5.33 -4.73
CA VAL A 40 -1.46 5.08 -3.41
C VAL A 40 -0.67 4.02 -2.67
N TRP A 41 -0.30 2.93 -3.34
CA TRP A 41 0.49 1.87 -2.72
C TRP A 41 1.86 2.39 -2.24
N ILE A 42 2.57 3.20 -3.04
CA ILE A 42 3.85 3.81 -2.63
C ILE A 42 3.68 4.71 -1.39
N ILE A 43 2.61 5.52 -1.35
CA ILE A 43 2.34 6.38 -0.18
C ILE A 43 2.09 5.53 1.08
N GLN A 44 1.29 4.47 0.96
CA GLN A 44 1.02 3.55 2.08
C GLN A 44 2.30 2.84 2.54
N PHE A 45 3.15 2.45 1.59
CA PHE A 45 4.45 1.88 1.87
C PHE A 45 5.35 2.85 2.64
N GLU A 46 5.46 4.10 2.20
CA GLU A 46 6.25 5.14 2.86
C GLU A 46 5.75 5.40 4.29
N GLN A 47 4.43 5.47 4.48
CA GLN A 47 3.80 5.62 5.79
C GLN A 47 4.13 4.43 6.70
N GLN A 48 3.98 3.20 6.20
CA GLN A 48 4.27 2.01 6.99
C GLN A 48 5.75 1.93 7.35
N ALA A 49 6.66 2.18 6.39
CA ALA A 49 8.10 2.21 6.65
C ALA A 49 8.45 3.22 7.76
N THR A 50 7.83 4.41 7.72
CA THR A 50 8.02 5.45 8.73
C THR A 50 7.54 4.98 10.12
N VAL A 51 6.37 4.35 10.22
CA VAL A 51 5.85 3.77 11.48
C VAL A 51 6.79 2.72 12.06
N HIS A 52 7.51 1.98 11.20
CA HIS A 52 8.50 0.99 11.63
C HIS A 52 9.89 1.60 11.96
N GLY A 53 10.01 2.92 11.93
CA GLY A 53 11.22 3.66 12.27
C GLY A 53 12.28 3.61 11.18
N ILE A 54 11.87 3.53 9.91
CA ILE A 54 12.76 3.70 8.77
C ILE A 54 12.72 5.17 8.35
N GLU A 55 13.84 5.85 8.56
CA GLU A 55 14.00 7.28 8.19
C GLU A 55 14.73 7.44 6.86
N ASP A 56 15.67 6.55 6.55
CA ASP A 56 16.39 6.54 5.26
C ASP A 56 15.78 5.51 4.30
N PHE A 57 15.01 6.02 3.35
CA PHE A 57 14.37 5.22 2.31
C PHE A 57 15.36 4.61 1.31
N ASN A 58 16.59 5.11 1.20
CA ASN A 58 17.58 4.53 0.28
C ASN A 58 17.99 3.11 0.72
N ILE A 59 17.96 2.83 2.02
CA ILE A 59 18.15 1.48 2.58
C ILE A 59 17.07 0.53 2.02
N VAL A 60 15.86 1.04 1.87
CA VAL A 60 14.68 0.29 1.44
C VAL A 60 14.61 0.12 -0.08
N ALA A 61 15.21 1.02 -0.86
CA ALA A 61 15.20 0.94 -2.32
C ALA A 61 15.66 -0.44 -2.84
N THR A 62 16.65 -1.04 -2.18
CA THR A 62 17.16 -2.38 -2.52
C THR A 62 16.19 -3.51 -2.19
N GLN A 63 15.30 -3.33 -1.21
CA GLN A 63 14.34 -4.33 -0.75
C GLN A 63 12.95 -4.14 -1.37
N LEU A 64 12.67 -2.97 -1.94
CA LEU A 64 11.37 -2.58 -2.50
C LEU A 64 10.83 -3.61 -3.50
N SER A 65 11.72 -4.18 -4.32
CA SER A 65 11.37 -5.20 -5.32
C SER A 65 10.58 -6.39 -4.74
N ARG A 66 10.84 -6.79 -3.48
CA ARG A 66 10.17 -7.93 -2.84
C ARG A 66 8.67 -7.75 -2.70
N TYR A 67 8.21 -6.51 -2.62
CA TYR A 67 6.82 -6.15 -2.46
C TYR A 67 6.11 -5.87 -3.79
N LEU A 68 6.82 -5.98 -4.92
CA LEU A 68 6.31 -5.66 -6.25
C LEU A 68 6.05 -6.94 -7.06
N PRO A 69 5.15 -6.91 -8.06
CA PRO A 69 4.92 -8.02 -8.98
C PRO A 69 6.19 -8.43 -9.75
N VAL A 70 6.26 -9.70 -10.15
CA VAL A 70 7.40 -10.29 -10.89
C VAL A 70 7.83 -9.45 -12.10
N VAL A 71 6.87 -8.89 -12.84
CA VAL A 71 7.16 -8.05 -14.02
C VAL A 71 8.00 -6.82 -13.63
N ILE A 72 7.68 -6.18 -12.50
CA ILE A 72 8.41 -5.01 -12.01
C ILE A 72 9.76 -5.46 -11.41
N GLN A 73 9.77 -6.58 -10.68
CA GLN A 73 11.00 -7.16 -10.13
C GLN A 73 12.06 -7.44 -11.19
N GLN A 74 11.64 -7.97 -12.34
CA GLN A 74 12.54 -8.26 -13.47
C GLN A 74 12.99 -7.00 -14.21
N TRP A 75 12.18 -5.94 -14.17
CA TRP A 75 12.50 -4.66 -14.79
C TRP A 75 13.51 -3.84 -13.97
N ILE A 76 13.40 -3.83 -12.64
CA ILE A 76 14.26 -3.02 -11.76
C ILE A 76 15.78 -3.20 -12.05
N PRO A 77 16.32 -4.43 -12.22
CA PRO A 77 17.74 -4.65 -12.53
C PRO A 77 18.23 -4.01 -13.83
N THR A 78 17.33 -3.67 -14.76
CA THR A 78 17.67 -2.99 -16.02
C THR A 78 17.99 -1.51 -15.84
N LEU A 79 17.63 -0.94 -14.68
CA LEU A 79 17.91 0.45 -14.36
C LEU A 79 19.39 0.66 -13.97
N PRO A 80 19.94 1.86 -14.26
CA PRO A 80 21.25 2.26 -13.76
C PRO A 80 21.39 2.10 -12.24
N VAL A 81 22.60 1.78 -11.76
CA VAL A 81 22.87 1.53 -10.32
C VAL A 81 22.45 2.72 -9.46
N ASN A 82 22.78 3.94 -9.88
CA ASN A 82 22.42 5.17 -9.18
C ASN A 82 20.90 5.33 -8.99
N VAL A 83 20.09 4.86 -9.93
CA VAL A 83 18.63 4.87 -9.82
C VAL A 83 18.16 3.80 -8.85
N ARG A 84 18.75 2.60 -8.87
CA ARG A 84 18.37 1.48 -7.99
C ARG A 84 18.71 1.70 -6.52
N THR A 85 19.75 2.49 -6.23
CA THR A 85 20.19 2.80 -4.86
C THR A 85 19.53 4.04 -4.28
N ASN A 86 19.00 4.93 -5.12
CA ASN A 86 18.33 6.15 -4.69
C ASN A 86 16.82 5.96 -4.75
N TYR A 87 16.16 6.00 -3.59
CA TYR A 87 14.73 5.73 -3.50
C TYR A 87 13.89 6.71 -4.32
N SER A 88 14.22 8.01 -4.31
CA SER A 88 13.48 9.03 -5.05
C SER A 88 13.52 8.77 -6.55
N LEU A 89 14.71 8.46 -7.08
CA LEU A 89 14.88 8.15 -8.51
C LEU A 89 14.18 6.84 -8.88
N LEU A 90 14.26 5.82 -8.02
CA LEU A 90 13.57 4.56 -8.21
C LEU A 90 12.04 4.75 -8.23
N ARG A 91 11.52 5.53 -7.29
CA ARG A 91 10.09 5.88 -7.18
C ARG A 91 9.61 6.59 -8.44
N GLU A 92 10.32 7.62 -8.90
CA GLU A 92 9.98 8.33 -10.13
C GLU A 92 10.01 7.40 -11.35
N ALA A 93 11.04 6.56 -11.48
CA ALA A 93 11.15 5.61 -12.57
C ALA A 93 9.98 4.59 -12.57
N LEU A 94 9.60 4.10 -11.38
CA LEU A 94 8.46 3.20 -11.21
C LEU A 94 7.14 3.85 -11.62
N LEU A 95 6.90 5.08 -11.15
CA LEU A 95 5.68 5.83 -11.48
C LEU A 95 5.60 6.12 -12.98
N ASN A 96 6.70 6.56 -13.59
CA ASN A 96 6.74 6.86 -15.03
C ASN A 96 6.49 5.63 -15.90
N ARG A 97 6.88 4.43 -15.44
CA ARG A 97 6.77 3.20 -16.24
C ARG A 97 5.46 2.45 -16.01
N PHE A 98 4.99 2.38 -14.77
CA PHE A 98 3.90 1.50 -14.36
C PHE A 98 2.67 2.23 -13.79
N ALA A 99 2.79 3.50 -13.40
CA ALA A 99 1.62 4.24 -12.97
C ALA A 99 0.84 4.79 -14.17
N MET A 100 -0.46 4.93 -13.97
CA MET A 100 -1.33 5.68 -14.86
C MET A 100 -0.93 7.17 -14.83
N ALA A 101 -1.31 7.97 -15.82
CA ALA A 101 -1.22 9.43 -15.68
C ALA A 101 -2.03 9.87 -14.45
N GLU A 102 -1.46 10.78 -13.65
CA GLU A 102 -2.08 11.26 -12.41
C GLU A 102 -3.46 11.87 -12.67
N GLU A 103 -3.60 12.62 -13.76
CA GLU A 103 -4.86 13.23 -14.19
C GLU A 103 -5.95 12.18 -14.45
N GLU A 104 -5.60 11.07 -15.11
CA GLU A 104 -6.56 10.02 -15.41
C GLU A 104 -6.93 9.22 -14.15
N GLU A 105 -5.95 8.97 -13.27
CA GLU A 105 -6.18 8.35 -11.97
C GLU A 105 -7.13 9.19 -11.10
N ASN A 106 -6.92 10.51 -11.06
CA ASN A 106 -7.80 11.45 -10.36
C ASN A 106 -9.23 11.47 -10.95
N ARG A 107 -9.37 11.37 -12.29
CA ARG A 107 -10.69 11.28 -12.94
C ARG A 107 -11.42 10.01 -12.56
N ILE A 108 -10.73 8.87 -12.51
CA ILE A 108 -11.31 7.59 -12.07
C ILE A 108 -11.75 7.69 -10.61
N LEU A 109 -10.89 8.22 -9.74
CA LEU A 109 -11.18 8.36 -8.31
C LEU A 109 -12.40 9.27 -8.07
N LEU A 110 -12.47 10.41 -8.75
CA LEU A 110 -13.62 11.32 -8.68
C LEU A 110 -14.91 10.66 -9.18
N ARG A 111 -14.84 9.83 -10.23
CA ARG A 111 -15.99 9.08 -10.73
C ARG A 111 -16.48 8.07 -9.69
N GLN A 112 -15.57 7.32 -9.08
CA GLN A 112 -15.88 6.37 -8.02
C GLN A 112 -16.49 7.05 -6.79
N LEU A 113 -15.93 8.18 -6.35
CA LEU A 113 -16.48 8.99 -5.25
C LEU A 113 -17.89 9.49 -5.55
N LYS A 114 -18.14 9.97 -6.78
CA LYS A 114 -19.50 10.38 -7.18
C LYS A 114 -20.48 9.22 -7.18
N GLN A 115 -20.03 8.02 -7.54
CA GLN A 115 -20.87 6.83 -7.51
C GLN A 115 -21.17 6.39 -6.07
N SER A 116 -20.16 6.31 -5.20
CA SER A 116 -20.36 5.90 -3.81
C SER A 116 -21.30 6.85 -3.06
N MET A 117 -21.17 8.17 -3.25
CA MET A 117 -22.10 9.15 -2.67
C MET A 117 -23.55 8.92 -3.10
N LYS A 118 -23.79 8.57 -4.38
CA LYS A 118 -25.15 8.26 -4.87
C LYS A 118 -25.72 7.00 -4.21
N TYR A 119 -24.92 5.96 -4.03
CA TYR A 119 -25.36 4.74 -3.35
C TYR A 119 -25.67 4.98 -1.87
N THR A 120 -24.85 5.75 -1.15
CA THR A 120 -25.11 6.09 0.26
C THR A 120 -26.36 6.96 0.44
N SER A 121 -26.64 7.87 -0.50
CA SER A 121 -27.90 8.63 -0.50
C SER A 121 -29.12 7.75 -0.78
N PHE A 122 -28.99 6.75 -1.65
CA PHE A 122 -30.06 5.81 -1.97
C PHE A 122 -30.35 4.84 -0.80
N GLU A 123 -29.33 4.30 -0.14
CA GLU A 123 -29.51 3.44 1.04
C GLU A 123 -30.13 4.20 2.22
N ARG A 124 -29.72 5.46 2.45
CA ARG A 124 -30.37 6.32 3.46
C ARG A 124 -31.82 6.64 3.14
N ALA A 125 -32.20 6.73 1.86
CA ALA A 125 -33.59 6.94 1.47
C ALA A 125 -34.45 5.67 1.66
N ASN A 126 -33.88 4.48 1.41
CA ASN A 126 -34.59 3.21 1.56
C ASN A 126 -34.66 2.73 3.02
N SER A 127 -33.68 3.04 3.88
CA SER A 127 -33.73 2.71 5.30
C SER A 127 -34.81 3.50 6.07
N VAL A 128 -35.28 4.63 5.54
CA VAL A 128 -36.37 5.44 6.12
C VAL A 128 -37.75 4.86 5.79
N GLN A 129 -37.89 4.07 4.72
CA GLN A 129 -39.17 3.43 4.34
C GLN A 129 -39.42 2.09 5.06
N SER A 130 -38.40 1.45 5.63
CA SER A 130 -38.54 0.13 6.28
C SER A 130 -39.09 0.17 7.72
N TYR A 131 -39.33 1.35 8.31
CA TYR A 131 -39.85 1.48 9.68
C TYR A 131 -41.32 1.92 9.74
N GLY A 132 -42.05 1.87 8.61
CA GLY A 132 -43.41 2.38 8.50
C GLY A 132 -44.41 1.37 7.95
N ASN A 133 -44.39 0.11 8.41
CA ASN A 133 -45.59 -0.76 8.38
C ASN A 133 -45.34 -2.06 9.16
N THR A 134 -45.46 -2.00 10.47
CA THR A 134 -45.89 -3.16 11.25
C THR A 134 -47.23 -2.81 11.84
N ASP A 135 -48.30 -3.15 11.12
CA ASP A 135 -49.61 -3.33 11.73
C ASP A 135 -49.45 -4.38 12.83
N ILE A 136 -49.47 -3.94 14.08
CA ILE A 136 -49.45 -4.81 15.24
C ILE A 136 -50.88 -5.34 15.39
N THR A 137 -51.21 -6.42 14.69
CA THR A 137 -52.33 -7.28 15.08
C THR A 137 -51.95 -7.98 16.38
N VAL A 138 -52.47 -7.47 17.49
CA VAL A 138 -52.40 -8.11 18.80
C VAL A 138 -53.38 -9.29 18.77
N ASP A 139 -52.87 -10.52 18.74
CA ASP A 139 -53.70 -11.71 18.88
C ASP A 139 -54.33 -11.76 20.29
N PRO A 140 -55.63 -12.07 20.42
CA PRO A 140 -56.26 -12.17 21.73
C PRO A 140 -55.87 -13.49 22.40
N ILE A 141 -55.30 -13.37 23.60
CA ILE A 141 -55.00 -14.48 24.50
C ILE A 141 -56.34 -15.06 25.00
N TYR A 142 -56.64 -16.29 24.60
CA TYR A 142 -57.71 -17.08 25.23
C TYR A 142 -57.17 -17.74 26.51
N TRP A 143 -57.93 -17.58 27.59
CA TRP A 143 -57.77 -18.28 28.87
C TRP A 143 -58.12 -19.76 28.75
#